data_AF-A0A7V8AGW9-F1
#
_entry.id   AF-A0A7V8AGW9-F1
#
_cell.length_a   1.000
_cell.length_b   1.000
_cell.length_c   1.000
_cell.angle_alpha   90.00
_cell.angle_beta   90.00
_cell.angle_gamma   90.00
#
_symmetry.space_group_name_H-M   'P 1'
#
loop_
_entity.id
_entity.type
_entity.pdbx_description
1 polymer ?
#
loop_
_entity_poly.entity_id
_entity_poly.type
_entity_poly.pdbx_seq_one_letter_code
_entity_poly.pdbx_strand_id
1 'polypeptide(L)'
;MKNLLLPLLLAAAPAAALDFDSPARGNAAFAGALRPAPVLEVARLPLDGLWAERLSSAKHFVLDGTAFLARVSFDPEWNIWLGLKAEEAGAPDGAWKEDALAAGATYRYSGGTLSIKSEDGTITISDGKDGSLETSIAELFDLLYAGSSKLKFADLVEYAVVRNSDPVSQAGGTVTLRIGSDGLYYYSLTSDVLVTGQPRWLLAINGVLYGLKYAPPDLVFVSKEIEMKTDLPEERTGPRRR
;
A
#
# COMPACT_ATOMS: atom_id res chain seq x y z
N MET A 1 3.80 39.82 8.29
CA MET A 1 3.49 38.94 7.14
C MET A 1 2.83 37.70 7.72
N LYS A 2 1.53 37.51 7.47
CA LYS A 2 0.71 36.42 8.05
C LYS A 2 0.67 35.26 7.06
N ASN A 3 1.26 34.12 7.42
CA ASN A 3 1.11 32.88 6.69
C ASN A 3 -0.27 32.28 7.01
N LEU A 4 -1.13 32.14 6.00
CA LEU A 4 -2.39 31.43 6.11
C LEU A 4 -2.14 29.95 5.78
N LEU A 5 -2.09 29.10 6.80
CA LEU A 5 -2.21 27.65 6.66
C LEU A 5 -3.71 27.32 6.67
N LEU A 6 -4.21 26.77 5.57
CA LEU A 6 -5.59 26.33 5.43
C LEU A 6 -5.67 24.83 5.79
N PRO A 7 -6.36 24.41 6.87
CA PRO A 7 -6.64 23.00 7.09
C PRO A 7 -7.81 22.58 6.19
N LEU A 8 -7.57 21.64 5.27
CA LEU A 8 -8.63 20.99 4.52
C LEU A 8 -9.30 19.95 5.45
N LEU A 9 -10.50 20.28 5.94
CA LEU A 9 -11.43 19.32 6.52
C LEU A 9 -11.92 18.37 5.41
N LEU A 10 -11.58 17.08 5.49
CA LEU A 10 -12.19 16.04 4.68
C LEU A 10 -13.57 15.73 5.25
N ALA A 11 -14.61 16.38 4.72
CA ALA A 11 -15.98 15.94 4.88
C ALA A 11 -16.21 14.72 3.97
N ALA A 12 -16.76 13.65 4.53
CA ALA A 12 -17.20 12.48 3.79
C ALA A 12 -18.24 12.87 2.73
N ALA A 13 -17.91 12.64 1.46
CA ALA A 13 -18.83 12.70 0.34
C ALA A 13 -18.92 11.29 -0.29
N PRO A 14 -20.10 10.89 -0.81
CA PRO A 14 -20.38 9.51 -1.20
C PRO A 14 -19.59 9.12 -2.46
N ALA A 15 -19.46 7.81 -2.65
CA ALA A 15 -18.84 7.15 -3.79
C ALA A 15 -19.34 7.71 -5.14
N ALA A 16 -18.64 8.71 -5.66
CA ALA A 16 -18.50 8.95 -7.08
C ALA A 16 -17.06 8.58 -7.41
N ALA A 17 -16.88 7.40 -7.98
CA ALA A 17 -15.66 7.08 -8.70
C ALA A 17 -15.38 8.25 -9.64
N LEU A 18 -14.19 8.84 -9.55
CA LEU A 18 -13.62 9.65 -10.61
C LEU A 18 -13.41 8.72 -11.80
N ASP A 19 -14.49 8.47 -12.54
CA ASP A 19 -14.53 7.73 -13.78
C ASP A 19 -13.91 8.62 -14.87
N PHE A 20 -12.58 8.49 -15.02
CA PHE A 20 -11.83 9.20 -16.05
C PHE A 20 -12.03 8.60 -17.45
N ASP A 21 -12.90 7.60 -17.62
CA ASP A 21 -13.09 6.86 -18.87
C ASP A 21 -14.52 6.91 -19.45
N SER A 22 -15.40 7.81 -19.00
CA SER A 22 -16.71 7.99 -19.64
C SER A 22 -16.62 8.92 -20.87
N PRO A 23 -16.82 8.44 -22.11
CA PRO A 23 -17.03 9.33 -23.24
C PRO A 23 -18.43 9.93 -23.10
N ALA A 24 -18.51 11.08 -22.42
CA ALA A 24 -19.71 11.89 -22.44
C ALA A 24 -20.05 12.21 -23.90
N ARG A 25 -21.23 11.76 -24.33
CA ARG A 25 -21.84 12.05 -25.64
C ARG A 25 -21.71 13.54 -25.97
N GLY A 26 -20.84 13.87 -26.91
CA GLY A 26 -20.65 15.23 -27.41
C GLY A 26 -19.76 15.25 -28.65
N ASN A 27 -20.37 15.51 -29.82
CA ASN A 27 -19.75 15.89 -31.10
C ASN A 27 -18.63 14.98 -31.65
N ALA A 28 -19.03 13.97 -32.43
CA ALA A 28 -18.17 13.07 -33.22
C ALA A 28 -17.29 13.76 -34.30
N ALA A 29 -17.28 15.10 -34.40
CA ALA A 29 -16.49 15.85 -35.38
C ALA A 29 -15.13 16.37 -34.85
N PHE A 30 -14.85 16.25 -33.54
CA PHE A 30 -13.56 16.67 -32.94
C PHE A 30 -12.63 15.50 -32.58
N ALA A 31 -13.05 14.25 -32.83
CA ALA A 31 -12.33 13.05 -32.40
C ALA A 31 -11.11 12.68 -33.26
N GLY A 32 -10.83 13.39 -34.36
CA GLY A 32 -9.76 13.05 -35.30
C GLY A 32 -8.35 13.49 -34.89
N ALA A 33 -8.20 14.34 -33.87
CA ALA A 33 -6.92 15.00 -33.58
C ALA A 33 -6.29 14.66 -32.21
N LEU A 34 -7.02 13.98 -31.32
CA LEU A 34 -6.50 13.59 -30.00
C LEU A 34 -6.13 12.11 -30.05
N ARG A 35 -4.87 11.82 -30.38
CA ARG A 35 -4.31 10.49 -30.11
C ARG A 35 -4.00 10.45 -28.61
N PRO A 36 -4.66 9.59 -27.82
CA PRO A 36 -4.36 9.49 -26.41
C PRO A 36 -2.89 9.19 -26.22
N ALA A 37 -2.23 9.93 -25.31
CA ALA A 37 -0.83 9.68 -24.97
C ALA A 37 -0.61 8.19 -24.63
N PRO A 38 0.43 7.54 -25.19
CA PRO A 38 0.66 6.12 -24.96
C PRO A 38 1.03 5.86 -23.51
N VAL A 39 0.64 4.69 -23.00
CA VAL A 39 1.11 4.18 -21.71
C VAL A 39 2.46 3.50 -21.93
N LEU A 40 3.49 3.96 -21.22
CA LEU A 40 4.86 3.46 -21.33
C LEU A 40 5.22 2.61 -20.12
N GLU A 41 5.96 1.53 -20.32
CA GLU A 41 6.51 0.73 -19.22
C GLU A 41 7.72 1.44 -18.61
N VAL A 42 7.71 1.59 -17.29
CA VAL A 42 8.79 2.19 -16.49
C VAL A 42 9.65 1.10 -15.88
N ALA A 43 9.02 0.06 -15.32
CA ALA A 43 9.71 -1.05 -14.67
C ALA A 43 8.83 -2.29 -14.61
N ARG A 44 9.46 -3.44 -14.39
CA ARG A 44 8.82 -4.74 -14.24
C ARG A 44 9.44 -5.49 -13.08
N LEU A 45 8.62 -5.93 -12.13
CA LEU A 45 9.04 -6.68 -10.96
C LEU A 45 8.34 -8.05 -10.96
N PRO A 46 9.08 -9.17 -10.96
CA PRO A 46 8.52 -10.51 -10.87
C PRO A 46 7.74 -10.72 -9.56
N LEU A 47 6.52 -11.27 -9.64
CA LEU A 47 5.66 -11.45 -8.47
C LEU A 47 6.24 -12.45 -7.46
N ASP A 48 6.94 -13.48 -7.94
CA ASP A 48 7.63 -14.48 -7.10
C ASP A 48 8.76 -13.86 -6.28
N GLY A 49 9.57 -12.98 -6.89
CA GLY A 49 10.60 -12.20 -6.21
C GLY A 49 10.01 -11.32 -5.12
N LEU A 50 8.95 -10.57 -5.42
CA LEU A 50 8.29 -9.72 -4.42
C LEU A 50 7.64 -10.51 -3.27
N TRP A 51 7.18 -11.74 -3.53
CA TRP A 51 6.71 -12.63 -2.48
C TRP A 51 7.84 -13.13 -1.60
N ALA A 52 8.99 -13.50 -2.19
CA ALA A 52 10.16 -13.91 -1.43
C ALA A 52 10.68 -12.77 -0.55
N GLU A 53 10.77 -11.54 -1.09
CA GLU A 53 11.15 -10.33 -0.35
C GLU A 53 10.25 -10.09 0.86
N ARG A 54 8.93 -10.23 0.68
CA ARG A 54 7.97 -10.13 1.77
C ARG A 54 8.22 -11.15 2.87
N LEU A 55 8.49 -12.41 2.50
CA LEU A 55 8.75 -13.46 3.47
C LEU A 55 10.07 -13.20 4.22
N SER A 56 11.12 -12.76 3.52
CA SER A 56 12.41 -12.41 4.14
C SER A 56 12.35 -11.14 4.99
N SER A 57 11.32 -10.32 4.83
CA SER A 57 11.11 -9.11 5.65
C SER A 57 10.39 -9.40 6.98
N ALA A 58 10.06 -10.66 7.27
CA ALA A 58 9.48 -11.04 8.55
C ALA A 58 10.53 -10.93 9.67
N LYS A 59 10.08 -10.61 10.88
CA LYS A 59 10.91 -10.72 12.08
C LYS A 59 10.99 -12.18 12.49
N HIS A 60 12.20 -12.72 12.47
CA HIS A 60 12.50 -14.07 12.97
C HIS A 60 12.84 -14.00 14.46
N PHE A 61 12.33 -14.95 15.24
CA PHE A 61 12.72 -15.12 16.63
C PHE A 61 12.55 -16.56 17.10
N VAL A 62 13.25 -16.92 18.18
CA VAL A 62 13.20 -18.25 18.78
C VAL A 62 12.66 -18.15 20.20
N LEU A 63 11.68 -19.00 20.53
CA LEU A 63 11.06 -19.06 21.84
C LEU A 63 10.82 -20.54 22.20
N ASP A 64 11.34 -20.97 23.35
CA ASP A 64 11.36 -22.37 23.80
C ASP A 64 11.91 -23.35 22.75
N GLY A 65 12.94 -22.93 22.00
CA GLY A 65 13.57 -23.73 20.94
C GLY A 65 12.82 -23.77 19.61
N THR A 66 11.65 -23.14 19.51
CA THR A 66 10.85 -23.05 18.28
C THR A 66 11.09 -21.70 17.60
N ALA A 67 11.33 -21.72 16.29
CA ALA A 67 11.46 -20.50 15.50
C ALA A 67 10.07 -19.99 15.05
N PHE A 68 9.90 -18.67 15.01
CA PHE A 68 8.67 -18.00 14.62
C PHE A 68 8.96 -16.82 13.69
N LEU A 69 7.96 -16.52 12.85
CA LEU A 69 7.92 -15.38 11.96
C LEU A 69 6.79 -14.44 12.38
N ALA A 70 7.13 -13.21 12.75
CA ALA A 70 6.17 -12.11 12.85
C ALA A 70 6.21 -11.23 11.61
N ARG A 71 5.05 -10.85 11.09
CA ARG A 71 4.92 -10.01 9.88
C ARG A 71 3.72 -9.08 10.00
N VAL A 72 3.68 -8.08 9.12
CA VAL A 72 2.51 -7.20 9.00
C VAL A 72 1.76 -7.42 7.68
N SER A 73 0.44 -7.46 7.72
CA SER A 73 -0.45 -7.53 6.56
C SER A 73 -1.55 -6.49 6.64
N PHE A 74 -2.22 -6.27 5.51
CA PHE A 74 -3.27 -5.26 5.37
C PHE A 74 -4.54 -5.90 4.82
N ASP A 75 -5.70 -5.50 5.33
CA ASP A 75 -7.00 -5.86 4.76
C ASP A 75 -7.52 -4.75 3.80
N PRO A 76 -8.60 -4.99 3.03
CA PRO A 76 -9.16 -4.03 2.08
C PRO A 76 -9.61 -2.71 2.73
N GLU A 77 -9.89 -2.72 4.03
CA GLU A 77 -10.26 -1.54 4.83
C GLU A 77 -9.02 -0.83 5.43
N TRP A 78 -7.81 -1.23 5.03
CA TRP A 78 -6.54 -0.63 5.43
C TRP A 78 -6.21 -0.83 6.91
N ASN A 79 -6.87 -1.79 7.57
CA ASN A 79 -6.47 -2.16 8.92
C ASN A 79 -5.13 -2.90 8.86
N ILE A 80 -4.32 -2.65 9.88
CA ILE A 80 -3.04 -3.31 10.07
C ILE A 80 -3.27 -4.60 10.87
N TRP A 81 -2.62 -5.67 10.43
CA TRP A 81 -2.70 -6.97 11.08
C TRP A 81 -1.30 -7.48 11.41
N LEU A 82 -1.14 -7.96 12.65
CA LEU A 82 0.00 -8.78 13.05
C LEU A 82 -0.25 -10.22 12.60
N GLY A 83 0.65 -10.75 11.78
CA GLY A 83 0.72 -12.16 11.45
C GLY A 83 1.80 -12.86 12.27
N LEU A 84 1.52 -14.08 12.76
CA LEU A 84 2.49 -14.93 13.45
C LEU A 84 2.42 -16.36 12.92
N LYS A 85 3.57 -16.97 12.68
CA LYS A 85 3.66 -18.38 12.25
C LYS A 85 4.87 -19.06 12.88
N ALA A 86 4.70 -20.24 13.46
CA ALA A 86 5.83 -21.10 13.81
C ALA A 86 6.48 -21.67 12.55
N GLU A 87 7.81 -21.73 12.51
CA GLU A 87 8.59 -22.34 11.42
C GLU A 87 8.64 -23.87 11.56
N GLU A 88 7.47 -24.47 11.79
CA GLU A 88 7.26 -25.92 11.87
C GLU A 88 6.33 -26.37 10.74
N ALA A 89 6.52 -27.59 10.26
CA ALA A 89 5.67 -28.15 9.21
C ALA A 89 4.21 -28.22 9.66
N GLY A 90 3.31 -27.61 8.89
CA GLY A 90 1.86 -27.63 9.17
C GLY A 90 1.41 -26.65 10.27
N ALA A 91 2.30 -25.79 10.78
CA ALA A 91 1.90 -24.75 11.73
C ALA A 91 0.85 -23.82 11.13
N PRO A 92 -0.23 -23.48 11.88
CA PRO A 92 -1.25 -22.56 11.40
C PRO A 92 -0.69 -21.14 11.30
N ASP A 93 -1.16 -20.38 10.32
CA ASP A 93 -0.91 -18.93 10.27
C ASP A 93 -1.90 -18.24 11.22
N GLY A 94 -1.37 -17.49 12.20
CA GLY A 94 -2.15 -16.62 13.06
C GLY A 94 -2.18 -15.20 12.52
N ALA A 95 -3.31 -14.50 12.64
CA ALA A 95 -3.44 -13.10 12.29
C ALA A 95 -4.43 -12.38 13.20
N TRP A 96 -4.06 -11.19 13.69
CA TRP A 96 -4.89 -10.35 14.55
C TRP A 96 -4.77 -8.89 14.14
N LYS A 97 -5.89 -8.16 14.15
CA LYS A 97 -5.89 -6.72 13.94
C LYS A 97 -5.09 -6.05 15.06
N GLU A 98 -4.35 -5.00 14.72
CA GLU A 98 -3.52 -4.23 15.67
C GLU A 98 -4.32 -3.73 16.87
N ASP A 99 -5.51 -3.18 16.63
CA ASP A 99 -6.40 -2.63 17.67
C ASP A 99 -6.93 -3.70 18.64
N ALA A 100 -7.08 -4.94 18.17
CA ALA A 100 -7.52 -6.07 18.98
C ALA A 100 -6.42 -6.61 19.92
N LEU A 101 -5.13 -6.32 19.65
CA LEU A 101 -4.02 -6.86 20.44
C LEU A 101 -3.98 -6.33 21.87
N ALA A 102 -4.55 -5.15 22.14
CA ALA A 102 -4.61 -4.59 23.50
C ALA A 102 -5.47 -5.44 24.45
N ALA A 103 -6.50 -6.12 23.91
CA ALA A 103 -7.34 -7.04 24.67
C ALA A 103 -6.65 -8.39 24.96
N GLY A 104 -5.48 -8.63 24.35
CA GLY A 104 -4.79 -9.91 24.38
C GLY A 104 -5.30 -10.88 23.31
N ALA A 105 -4.38 -11.63 22.73
CA ALA A 105 -4.62 -12.66 21.75
C ALA A 105 -3.83 -13.93 22.12
N THR A 106 -4.21 -15.06 21.51
CA THR A 106 -3.51 -16.34 21.70
C THR A 106 -3.18 -16.97 20.36
N TYR A 107 -1.98 -17.51 20.25
CA TYR A 107 -1.53 -18.31 19.12
C TYR A 107 -1.31 -19.75 19.58
N ARG A 108 -1.95 -20.71 18.93
CA ARG A 108 -1.79 -22.14 19.24
C ARG A 108 -1.01 -22.82 18.12
N TYR A 109 0.01 -23.58 18.49
CA TYR A 109 0.84 -24.37 17.59
C TYR A 109 1.16 -25.72 18.24
N SER A 110 1.92 -26.59 17.55
CA SER A 110 2.15 -27.96 18.02
C SER A 110 2.90 -28.03 19.36
N GLY A 111 3.83 -27.10 19.60
CA GLY A 111 4.62 -26.99 20.81
C GLY A 111 3.96 -26.24 21.97
N GLY A 112 2.79 -25.62 21.78
CA GLY A 112 2.08 -24.95 22.87
C GLY A 112 1.18 -23.79 22.47
N THR A 113 1.00 -22.86 23.41
CA THR A 113 0.21 -21.64 23.24
C THR A 113 1.04 -20.43 23.61
N LEU A 114 1.06 -19.42 22.75
CA LEU A 114 1.65 -18.11 23.04
C LEU A 114 0.54 -17.10 23.39
N SER A 115 0.82 -16.25 24.36
CA SER A 115 0.05 -15.03 24.61
C SER A 115 0.66 -13.88 23.81
N ILE A 116 -0.19 -13.02 23.26
CA ILE A 116 0.21 -11.85 22.49
C ILE A 116 -0.55 -10.65 23.05
N LYS A 117 0.14 -9.59 23.43
CA LYS A 117 -0.51 -8.37 23.93
C LYS A 117 0.23 -7.14 23.43
N SER A 118 -0.52 -6.11 23.04
CA SER A 118 0.04 -4.79 22.72
C SER A 118 -0.20 -3.82 23.88
N GLU A 119 0.85 -3.14 24.31
CA GLU A 119 0.81 -2.11 25.36
C GLU A 119 1.83 -1.01 25.01
N ASP A 120 1.38 0.25 25.00
CA ASP A 120 2.19 1.42 24.63
C ASP A 120 2.99 1.27 23.32
N GLY A 121 2.39 0.62 22.32
CA GLY A 121 2.99 0.38 21.00
C GLY A 121 3.98 -0.80 20.95
N THR A 122 4.23 -1.46 22.08
CA THR A 122 5.04 -2.66 22.18
C THR A 122 4.14 -3.89 22.18
N ILE A 123 4.43 -4.82 21.29
CA ILE A 123 3.79 -6.13 21.20
C ILE A 123 4.68 -7.14 21.91
N THR A 124 4.21 -7.67 23.04
CA THR A 124 4.84 -8.77 23.76
C THR A 124 4.24 -10.09 23.30
N ILE A 125 5.10 -11.05 22.96
CA ILE A 125 4.75 -12.44 22.63
C ILE A 125 5.43 -13.32 23.68
N SER A 126 4.66 -14.11 24.44
CA SER A 126 5.19 -14.91 25.55
C SER A 126 4.65 -16.34 25.57
N ASP A 127 5.44 -17.30 26.06
CA ASP A 127 4.98 -18.66 26.37
C ASP A 127 4.27 -18.78 27.73
N GLY A 128 4.21 -17.69 28.52
CA GLY A 128 3.65 -17.71 29.87
C GLY A 128 4.51 -18.46 30.90
N LYS A 129 5.74 -18.85 30.53
CA LYS A 129 6.78 -19.36 31.43
C LYS A 129 7.72 -18.18 31.72
N ASP A 130 8.98 -18.30 31.29
CA ASP A 130 10.02 -17.26 31.40
C ASP A 130 10.42 -16.69 30.03
N GLY A 131 9.81 -17.18 28.93
CA GLY A 131 10.11 -16.77 27.56
C GLY A 131 9.21 -15.63 27.11
N SER A 132 9.80 -14.52 26.68
CA SER A 132 9.10 -13.46 25.97
C SER A 132 9.97 -12.82 24.89
N LEU A 133 9.29 -12.26 23.90
CA LEU A 133 9.85 -11.41 22.87
C LEU A 133 9.03 -10.13 22.78
N GLU A 134 9.72 -9.02 22.53
CA GLU A 134 9.10 -7.74 22.22
C GLU A 134 9.33 -7.37 20.75
N THR A 135 8.31 -6.79 20.14
CA THR A 135 8.34 -6.19 18.80
C THR A 135 7.38 -5.02 18.75
N SER A 136 7.33 -4.29 17.64
CA SER A 136 6.27 -3.30 17.40
C SER A 136 5.80 -3.35 15.94
N ILE A 137 4.63 -2.77 15.65
CA ILE A 137 4.21 -2.57 14.25
C ILE A 137 5.21 -1.69 13.51
N ALA A 138 5.76 -0.65 14.15
CA ALA A 138 6.78 0.21 13.57
C ALA A 138 8.02 -0.58 13.11
N GLU A 139 8.54 -1.45 13.97
CA GLU A 139 9.67 -2.32 13.63
C GLU A 139 9.35 -3.26 12.45
N LEU A 140 8.14 -3.83 12.42
CA LEU A 140 7.71 -4.69 11.31
C LEU A 140 7.57 -3.89 10.00
N PHE A 141 7.18 -2.61 10.07
CA PHE A 141 7.18 -1.70 8.93
C PHE A 141 8.60 -1.36 8.47
N ASP A 142 9.54 -1.14 9.40
CA ASP A 142 10.95 -0.89 9.10
C ASP A 142 11.57 -2.06 8.34
N LEU A 143 11.35 -3.29 8.84
CA LEU A 143 11.80 -4.52 8.17
C LEU A 143 11.16 -4.68 6.80
N LEU A 144 9.85 -4.44 6.70
CA LEU A 144 9.12 -4.51 5.43
C LEU A 144 9.63 -3.50 4.42
N TYR A 145 9.88 -2.27 4.84
CA TYR A 145 10.44 -1.24 3.98
C TYR A 145 11.86 -1.63 3.54
N ALA A 146 12.74 -1.99 4.47
CA ALA A 146 14.14 -2.30 4.19
C ALA A 146 14.32 -3.52 3.29
N GLY A 147 13.52 -4.57 3.48
CA GLY A 147 13.62 -5.84 2.76
C GLY A 147 12.90 -5.89 1.40
N SER A 148 12.29 -4.78 0.96
CA SER A 148 11.50 -4.76 -0.28
C SER A 148 12.17 -3.99 -1.41
N SER A 149 11.91 -4.43 -2.64
CA SER A 149 12.28 -3.76 -3.88
C SER A 149 11.85 -2.29 -3.88
N LYS A 150 12.74 -1.41 -4.35
CA LYS A 150 12.50 0.04 -4.45
C LYS A 150 12.22 0.45 -5.88
N LEU A 151 11.25 1.35 -6.05
CA LEU A 151 10.95 1.98 -7.32
C LEU A 151 10.91 3.50 -7.17
N LYS A 152 11.65 4.20 -8.03
CA LYS A 152 11.64 5.67 -8.11
C LYS A 152 10.80 6.15 -9.27
N PHE A 153 9.91 7.10 -9.01
CA PHE A 153 9.17 7.84 -10.02
C PHE A 153 9.75 9.24 -10.19
N ALA A 154 10.05 9.59 -11.44
CA ALA A 154 10.64 10.88 -11.84
C ALA A 154 11.90 11.25 -11.03
N ASP A 155 12.67 10.27 -10.54
CA ASP A 155 13.82 10.45 -9.61
C ASP A 155 13.51 11.24 -8.32
N LEU A 156 12.22 11.42 -7.99
CA LEU A 156 11.77 12.27 -6.88
C LEU A 156 11.08 11.49 -5.77
N VAL A 157 10.27 10.49 -6.13
CA VAL A 157 9.46 9.74 -5.15
C VAL A 157 9.84 8.27 -5.20
N GLU A 158 10.38 7.75 -4.11
CA GLU A 158 10.71 6.33 -3.96
C GLU A 158 9.62 5.61 -3.16
N TYR A 159 9.19 4.45 -3.66
CA TYR A 159 8.33 3.51 -2.94
C TYR A 159 9.04 2.17 -2.77
N ALA A 160 8.91 1.58 -1.59
CA ALA A 160 9.03 0.13 -1.42
C ALA A 160 7.78 -0.53 -2.01
N VAL A 161 7.98 -1.58 -2.81
CA VAL A 161 6.92 -2.35 -3.45
C VAL A 161 6.79 -3.68 -2.74
N VAL A 162 5.64 -3.91 -2.14
CA VAL A 162 5.42 -5.03 -1.23
C VAL A 162 4.22 -5.84 -1.71
N ARG A 163 4.37 -7.16 -1.85
CA ARG A 163 3.18 -8.03 -2.02
C ARG A 163 2.37 -8.07 -0.74
N ASN A 164 1.06 -8.22 -0.84
CA ASN A 164 0.18 -8.38 0.31
C ASN A 164 -0.77 -9.53 0.05
N SER A 165 -1.08 -10.27 1.11
CA SER A 165 -2.19 -11.22 1.15
C SER A 165 -3.05 -10.79 2.32
N ASP A 166 -4.33 -10.56 2.03
CA ASP A 166 -5.33 -10.29 3.05
C ASP A 166 -5.39 -11.48 4.03
N PRO A 167 -5.21 -11.25 5.35
CA PRO A 167 -5.20 -12.35 6.32
C PRO A 167 -6.53 -13.11 6.43
N VAL A 168 -7.65 -12.51 6.01
CA VAL A 168 -9.00 -13.09 6.06
C VAL A 168 -9.37 -13.71 4.71
N SER A 169 -9.38 -12.91 3.65
CA SER A 169 -9.85 -13.38 2.33
C SER A 169 -8.77 -14.07 1.50
N GLN A 170 -7.51 -13.94 1.89
CA GLN A 170 -6.33 -14.36 1.13
C GLN A 170 -6.19 -13.66 -0.24
N ALA A 171 -6.99 -12.62 -0.50
CA ALA A 171 -6.91 -11.84 -1.72
C ALA A 171 -5.54 -11.17 -1.85
N GLY A 172 -4.98 -11.24 -3.06
CA GLY A 172 -3.71 -10.63 -3.41
C GLY A 172 -3.83 -9.13 -3.62
N GLY A 173 -2.76 -8.41 -3.26
CA GLY A 173 -2.62 -7.00 -3.55
C GLY A 173 -1.17 -6.54 -3.44
N THR A 174 -0.93 -5.29 -3.81
CA THR A 174 0.36 -4.64 -3.70
C THR A 174 0.24 -3.45 -2.75
N VAL A 175 1.16 -3.36 -1.79
CA VAL A 175 1.35 -2.19 -0.95
C VAL A 175 2.52 -1.39 -1.51
N THR A 176 2.28 -0.10 -1.75
CA THR A 176 3.34 0.87 -2.03
C THR A 176 3.63 1.66 -0.77
N LEU A 177 4.82 1.53 -0.21
CA LEU A 177 5.20 2.12 1.09
C LEU A 177 6.31 3.17 0.90
N ARG A 178 6.14 4.35 1.49
CA ARG A 178 7.12 5.44 1.47
C ARG A 178 7.36 5.97 2.88
N ILE A 179 8.60 6.37 3.15
CA ILE A 179 8.95 7.14 4.34
C ILE A 179 8.95 8.62 3.96
N GLY A 180 8.15 9.43 4.66
CA GLY A 180 8.14 10.88 4.51
C GLY A 180 9.37 11.53 5.13
N SER A 181 9.61 12.80 4.81
CA SER A 181 10.69 13.59 5.43
C SER A 181 10.47 13.82 6.93
N ASP A 182 9.25 13.61 7.41
CA ASP A 182 8.84 13.61 8.82
C ASP A 182 9.09 12.28 9.53
N GLY A 183 9.62 11.27 8.83
CA GLY A 183 9.84 9.93 9.36
C GLY A 183 8.58 9.07 9.44
N LEU A 184 7.44 9.54 8.92
CA LEU A 184 6.19 8.78 8.95
C LEU A 184 6.05 7.88 7.72
N TYR A 185 5.39 6.74 7.92
CA TYR A 185 5.04 5.82 6.85
C TYR A 185 3.76 6.26 6.12
N TYR A 186 3.87 6.40 4.81
CA TYR A 186 2.75 6.59 3.91
C TYR A 186 2.61 5.36 3.03
N TYR A 187 1.44 4.74 3.04
CA TYR A 187 1.19 3.55 2.24
C TYR A 187 -0.13 3.61 1.51
N SER A 188 -0.24 2.79 0.46
CA SER A 188 -1.50 2.51 -0.21
C SER A 188 -1.58 1.03 -0.52
N LEU A 189 -2.78 0.44 -0.40
CA LEU A 189 -3.06 -0.93 -0.82
C LEU A 189 -3.83 -0.90 -2.14
N THR A 190 -3.30 -1.61 -3.13
CA THR A 190 -3.96 -1.84 -4.42
C THR A 190 -4.21 -3.32 -4.61
N SER A 191 -5.49 -3.75 -4.53
CA SER A 191 -5.88 -5.13 -4.80
C SER A 191 -5.61 -5.51 -6.26
N ASP A 192 -5.14 -6.72 -6.50
CA ASP A 192 -4.83 -7.23 -7.85
C ASP A 192 -6.06 -7.19 -8.78
N VAL A 193 -7.25 -7.41 -8.22
CA VAL A 193 -8.52 -7.36 -8.96
C VAL A 193 -8.76 -5.98 -9.57
N LEU A 194 -8.35 -4.92 -8.87
CA LEU A 194 -8.55 -3.53 -9.33
C LEU A 194 -7.57 -3.10 -10.42
N VAL A 195 -6.49 -3.86 -10.64
CA VAL A 195 -5.43 -3.54 -11.61
C VAL A 195 -5.21 -4.64 -12.65
N THR A 196 -6.17 -5.57 -12.72
CA THR A 196 -6.22 -6.57 -13.77
C THR A 196 -6.75 -5.91 -15.04
N GLY A 197 -5.94 -5.89 -16.10
CA GLY A 197 -6.35 -5.35 -17.41
C GLY A 197 -6.07 -3.86 -17.61
N GLN A 198 -6.09 -3.03 -16.56
CA GLN A 198 -5.78 -1.59 -16.65
C GLN A 198 -4.86 -1.12 -15.51
N PRO A 199 -4.02 -0.09 -15.75
CA PRO A 199 -3.20 0.49 -14.68
C PRO A 199 -4.05 1.25 -13.65
N ARG A 200 -3.68 1.15 -12.38
CA ARG A 200 -4.08 2.10 -11.34
C ARG A 200 -3.04 3.21 -11.27
N TRP A 201 -3.49 4.44 -11.50
CA TRP A 201 -2.65 5.63 -11.33
C TRP A 201 -2.47 5.92 -9.84
N LEU A 202 -1.21 6.05 -9.44
CA LEU A 202 -0.79 6.27 -8.04
C LEU A 202 -0.50 7.74 -7.76
N LEU A 203 0.15 8.43 -8.70
CA LEU A 203 0.57 9.82 -8.54
C LEU A 203 0.78 10.52 -9.87
N ALA A 204 0.80 11.86 -9.83
CA ALA A 204 1.15 12.73 -10.93
C ALA A 204 2.37 13.58 -10.54
N ILE A 205 3.43 13.58 -11.37
CA ILE A 205 4.62 14.42 -11.18
C ILE A 205 4.96 15.07 -12.51
N ASN A 206 5.13 16.39 -12.50
CA ASN A 206 5.59 17.17 -13.67
C ASN A 206 4.80 16.87 -14.97
N GLY A 207 3.47 16.74 -14.86
CA GLY A 207 2.62 16.46 -16.01
C GLY A 207 2.63 15.00 -16.47
N VAL A 208 3.16 14.06 -15.69
CA VAL A 208 3.18 12.62 -16.00
C VAL A 208 2.47 11.85 -14.89
N LEU A 209 1.51 11.00 -15.27
CA LEU A 209 0.90 10.00 -14.39
C LEU A 209 1.81 8.79 -14.28
N TYR A 210 1.95 8.26 -13.06
CA TYR A 210 2.64 7.02 -12.78
C TYR A 210 1.67 6.04 -12.14
N GLY A 211 1.71 4.79 -12.56
CA GLY A 211 0.77 3.77 -12.12
C GLY A 211 1.38 2.38 -12.06
N LEU A 212 0.57 1.45 -11.59
CA LEU A 212 0.89 0.02 -11.53
C LEU A 212 -0.19 -0.80 -12.23
N LYS A 213 0.22 -1.89 -12.87
CA LYS A 213 -0.65 -2.87 -13.52
C LYS A 213 -0.26 -4.26 -13.05
N TYR A 214 -1.26 -5.06 -12.71
CA TYR A 214 -1.07 -6.48 -12.44
C TYR A 214 -1.11 -7.25 -13.76
N ALA A 215 0.02 -7.84 -14.15
CA ALA A 215 0.18 -8.57 -15.40
C ALA A 215 1.01 -9.84 -15.16
N PRO A 216 0.42 -10.87 -14.54
CA PRO A 216 1.13 -12.10 -14.19
C PRO A 216 1.96 -12.65 -15.36
N PRO A 217 3.22 -13.06 -15.11
CA PRO A 217 3.83 -13.31 -13.80
C PRO A 217 4.41 -12.06 -13.11
N ASP A 218 4.18 -10.86 -13.65
CA ASP A 218 4.83 -9.64 -13.20
C ASP A 218 3.86 -8.59 -12.62
N LEU A 219 4.44 -7.70 -11.81
CA LEU A 219 3.91 -6.37 -11.56
C LEU A 219 4.61 -5.37 -12.47
N VAL A 220 3.83 -4.64 -13.27
CA VAL A 220 4.36 -3.69 -14.26
C VAL A 220 4.04 -2.27 -13.83
N PHE A 221 5.06 -1.43 -13.76
CA PHE A 221 4.92 -0.01 -13.49
C PHE A 221 4.94 0.76 -14.79
N VAL A 222 4.04 1.74 -14.89
CA VAL A 222 3.80 2.45 -16.14
C VAL A 222 3.73 3.96 -15.92
N SER A 223 3.91 4.71 -17.00
CA SER A 223 3.70 6.15 -17.05
C SER A 223 2.82 6.56 -18.23
N LYS A 224 2.20 7.72 -18.12
CA LYS A 224 1.43 8.37 -19.19
C LYS A 224 1.51 9.88 -19.04
N GLU A 225 1.85 10.60 -20.10
CA GLU A 225 1.80 12.07 -20.10
C GLU A 225 0.35 12.56 -19.96
N ILE A 226 0.17 13.61 -19.16
CA ILE A 226 -1.11 14.28 -18.96
C ILE A 226 -1.28 15.28 -20.10
N GLU A 227 -2.29 15.05 -20.93
CA GLU A 227 -2.71 16.00 -21.95
C GLU A 227 -3.29 17.25 -21.27
N MET A 228 -2.48 18.30 -21.14
CA MET A 228 -2.98 19.59 -20.68
C MET A 228 -3.77 20.24 -21.81
N LYS A 229 -5.09 20.42 -21.63
CA LYS A 229 -5.89 21.29 -22.51
C LYS A 229 -5.45 22.73 -22.27
N THR A 230 -4.79 23.33 -23.26
CA THR A 230 -4.28 24.70 -23.19
C THR A 230 -5.38 25.77 -23.26
N ASP A 231 -6.63 25.39 -23.52
CA ASP A 231 -7.75 26.33 -23.63
C ASP A 231 -8.43 26.56 -22.28
N LEU A 232 -7.75 27.31 -21.40
CA LEU A 232 -8.47 28.01 -20.34
C LEU A 232 -9.29 29.13 -21.01
N PRO A 233 -10.62 29.21 -20.80
CA PRO A 233 -11.42 30.27 -21.41
C PRO A 233 -10.90 31.62 -20.91
N GLU A 234 -10.59 32.53 -21.85
CA GLU A 234 -10.26 33.91 -21.53
C GLU A 234 -11.33 34.47 -20.59
N GLU A 235 -10.87 34.98 -19.45
CA GLU A 235 -11.72 35.68 -18.48
C GLU A 235 -12.42 36.82 -19.22
N ARG A 236 -13.73 36.65 -19.49
CA ARG A 236 -14.55 37.69 -20.09
C ARG A 236 -14.53 38.88 -19.14
N THR A 237 -13.67 39.86 -19.41
CA THR A 237 -13.79 41.21 -18.87
C THR A 237 -15.10 41.80 -19.35
N GLY A 238 -16.17 41.58 -18.58
CA GLY A 238 -17.44 42.25 -18.78
C GLY A 238 -17.27 43.76 -18.60
N PRO A 239 -18.00 44.60 -19.36
CA PRO A 239 -17.85 46.04 -19.27
C PRO A 239 -18.30 46.52 -17.89
N ARG A 240 -17.43 47.26 -17.19
CA ARG A 240 -17.81 48.06 -16.03
C ARG A 240 -18.91 49.04 -16.46
N ARG A 241 -20.16 48.76 -16.08
CA ARG A 241 -21.21 49.77 -16.13
C ARG A 241 -20.89 50.83 -15.06
N ARG A 242 -20.69 52.06 -15.53
CA ARG A 242 -20.71 53.28 -14.71
C ARG A 242 -22.14 53.59 -14.31
#